data_AF-A0AAU6TTJ2-F1
#
_entry.id   AF-A0AAU6TTJ2-F1
#
_cell.length_a   1.000
_cell.length_b   1.000
_cell.length_c   1.000
_cell.angle_alpha   90.00
_cell.angle_beta   90.00
_cell.angle_gamma   90.00
#
_symmetry.space_group_name_H-M   'P 1'
#
loop_
_entity.id
_entity.type
_entity.pdbx_description
1 polymer ?
#
loop_
_entity_poly.entity_id
_entity_poly.type
_entity_poly.pdbx_seq_one_letter_code
_entity_poly.pdbx_strand_id
1 'polypeptide(L)'
;MSDTIILSASRYWIDGLLNETYEYWIKDTHRELWDLEEEYNQSRIINRQLAALYTLYSAYYPQTALSDIKNSLAGSAQDLSRTEHNIHTLRREIPFTLRHFVNLFRDVIYHHKSLQDNRIPDYFRTAVQLILQLKNNNDDDRLYQWLNSRNICLTTDKIHWC
;
A
#
# COMPACT_ATOMS: atom_id res chain seq x y z
N MET A 1 17.98 -12.67 8.88
CA MET A 1 17.21 -13.22 10.02
C MET A 1 16.02 -13.96 9.41
N SER A 2 15.61 -15.08 10.02
CA SER A 2 14.52 -15.93 9.54
C SER A 2 13.36 -15.75 10.51
N ASP A 3 12.22 -15.29 10.01
CA ASP A 3 11.02 -15.16 10.83
C ASP A 3 10.08 -16.33 10.57
N THR A 4 9.53 -16.87 11.66
CA THR A 4 8.42 -17.82 11.58
C THR A 4 7.12 -17.03 11.69
N ILE A 5 6.40 -16.91 10.58
CA ILE A 5 5.17 -16.17 10.45
C ILE A 5 4.00 -17.11 10.73
N ILE A 6 3.39 -16.94 11.91
CA ILE A 6 2.15 -17.67 12.28
C ILE A 6 0.96 -16.75 11.99
N LEU A 7 0.29 -16.99 10.86
CA LEU A 7 -0.77 -16.11 10.37
C LEU A 7 -1.99 -16.10 11.29
N SER A 8 -2.43 -17.27 11.74
CA SER A 8 -3.56 -17.46 12.67
C SER A 8 -3.42 -16.73 14.01
N ALA A 9 -2.19 -16.56 14.51
CA ALA A 9 -1.91 -16.01 15.83
C ALA A 9 -1.66 -14.49 15.84
N SER A 10 -1.44 -13.89 14.67
CA SER A 10 -1.02 -12.49 14.58
C SER A 10 -1.82 -11.72 13.55
N ARG A 11 -2.70 -10.86 14.07
CA ARG A 11 -3.37 -9.83 13.26
C ARG A 11 -2.37 -8.91 12.56
N TYR A 12 -1.22 -8.64 13.17
CA TYR A 12 -0.18 -7.82 12.57
C TYR A 12 0.39 -8.47 11.30
N TRP A 13 0.67 -9.77 11.33
CA TRP A 13 1.17 -10.49 10.16
C TRP A 13 0.13 -10.61 9.06
N ILE A 14 -1.15 -10.78 9.42
CA ILE A 14 -2.24 -10.80 8.45
C ILE A 14 -2.46 -9.43 7.83
N ASP A 15 -2.52 -8.37 8.64
CA ASP A 15 -2.69 -7.01 8.12
C ASP A 15 -1.49 -6.60 7.24
N GLY A 16 -0.28 -6.97 7.64
CA GLY A 16 0.95 -6.79 6.84
C GLY A 16 0.90 -7.55 5.51
N LEU A 17 0.62 -8.85 5.55
CA LEU A 17 0.48 -9.69 4.36
C LEU A 17 -0.57 -9.15 3.38
N LEU A 18 -1.74 -8.74 3.88
CA LEU A 18 -2.81 -8.21 3.05
C LEU A 18 -2.44 -6.86 2.43
N ASN A 19 -1.77 -5.98 3.19
CA ASN A 19 -1.27 -4.71 2.69
C ASN A 19 -0.22 -4.90 1.60
N GLU A 20 0.82 -5.68 1.87
CA GLU A 20 1.92 -5.91 0.92
C GLU A 20 1.44 -6.61 -0.35
N THR A 21 0.51 -7.56 -0.20
CA THR A 21 -0.15 -8.22 -1.34
C THR A 21 -0.92 -7.22 -2.19
N TYR A 22 -1.64 -6.29 -1.58
CA TYR A 22 -2.39 -5.25 -2.28
C TYR A 22 -1.49 -4.20 -2.93
N GLU A 23 -0.46 -3.75 -2.22
CA GLU A 23 0.53 -2.79 -2.73
C GLU A 23 1.27 -3.36 -3.94
N TYR A 24 1.68 -4.63 -3.89
CA TYR A 24 2.28 -5.30 -5.04
C TYR A 24 1.34 -5.25 -6.26
N TRP A 25 0.06 -5.56 -6.06
CA TRP A 25 -0.93 -5.53 -7.14
C TRP A 25 -1.14 -4.13 -7.72
N ILE A 26 -1.20 -3.10 -6.86
CA ILE A 26 -1.28 -1.70 -7.31
C ILE A 26 -0.04 -1.34 -8.14
N LYS A 27 1.16 -1.70 -7.68
CA LYS A 27 2.40 -1.41 -8.39
C LYS A 27 2.48 -2.10 -9.76
N ASP A 28 1.99 -3.33 -9.85
CA ASP A 28 2.02 -4.12 -11.08
C ASP A 28 0.93 -3.70 -12.09
N THR A 29 -0.31 -3.54 -11.62
CA THR A 29 -1.49 -3.29 -12.49
C THR A 29 -1.83 -1.81 -12.65
N HIS A 30 -1.47 -0.97 -11.68
CA HIS A 30 -1.81 0.46 -11.62
C HIS A 30 -0.55 1.32 -11.41
N ARG A 31 0.50 1.02 -12.17
CA ARG A 31 1.83 1.64 -12.03
C ARG A 31 1.81 3.18 -12.08
N GLU A 32 1.00 3.77 -12.96
CA GLU A 32 0.87 5.23 -13.04
C GLU A 32 0.37 5.84 -11.72
N LEU A 33 -0.62 5.21 -11.08
CA LEU A 33 -1.09 5.63 -9.76
C LEU A 33 0.03 5.51 -8.72
N TRP A 34 0.75 4.39 -8.72
CA TRP A 34 1.86 4.17 -7.79
C TRP A 34 2.95 5.24 -7.95
N ASP A 35 3.39 5.50 -9.17
CA ASP A 35 4.44 6.48 -9.46
C ASP A 35 4.00 7.90 -9.05
N LEU A 36 2.73 8.26 -9.29
CA LEU A 36 2.16 9.55 -8.85
C LEU A 36 2.05 9.67 -7.32
N GLU A 37 1.69 8.60 -6.62
CA GLU A 37 1.63 8.59 -5.14
C GLU A 37 3.02 8.77 -4.53
N GLU A 38 4.04 8.14 -5.11
CA GLU A 38 5.44 8.32 -4.72
C GLU A 38 5.92 9.76 -4.97
N GLU A 39 5.66 10.31 -6.16
CA GLU A 39 5.98 11.70 -6.49
C GLU A 39 5.29 12.67 -5.51
N TYR A 40 3.98 12.50 -5.29
CA TYR A 40 3.22 13.33 -4.35
C TYR A 40 3.80 13.29 -2.94
N ASN A 41 4.18 12.11 -2.45
CA ASN A 41 4.78 11.95 -1.13
C ASN A 41 6.10 12.71 -1.01
N GLN A 42 6.97 12.64 -2.04
CA GLN A 42 8.23 13.38 -2.09
C GLN A 42 7.99 14.89 -2.14
N SER A 43 7.12 15.35 -3.05
CA SER A 43 6.76 16.76 -3.18
C SER A 43 6.15 17.32 -1.90
N ARG A 44 5.38 16.53 -1.15
CA ARG A 44 4.79 16.93 0.14
C ARG A 44 5.86 17.13 1.21
N ILE A 45 6.92 16.32 1.21
CA ILE A 45 8.06 16.50 2.12
C ILE A 45 8.79 17.81 1.77
N ILE A 46 9.07 18.05 0.49
CA ILE A 46 9.72 19.28 0.02
C ILE A 46 8.89 20.51 0.39
N ASN A 47 7.58 20.47 0.17
CA ASN A 47 6.67 21.57 0.54
C ASN A 47 6.72 21.87 2.04
N ARG A 48 6.72 20.84 2.90
CA ARG A 48 6.88 20.99 4.36
C ARG A 48 8.22 21.61 4.75
N GLN A 49 9.30 21.22 4.07
CA GLN A 49 10.63 21.80 4.29
C GLN A 49 10.68 23.28 3.87
N LEU A 50 10.08 23.63 2.72
CA LEU A 50 9.95 25.02 2.26
C LEU A 50 9.11 25.86 3.23
N ALA A 51 8.01 25.31 3.75
CA ALA A 51 7.18 25.99 4.74
C ALA A 51 7.96 26.26 6.03
N ALA A 52 8.69 25.26 6.54
CA ALA A 52 9.52 25.41 7.72
C ALA A 52 10.64 26.45 7.51
N LEU A 53 11.27 26.45 6.33
CA LEU A 53 12.28 27.44 5.95
C LEU A 53 11.67 28.85 5.93
N TYR A 54 10.53 29.03 5.28
CA TYR A 54 9.83 30.32 5.24
C TYR A 54 9.50 30.84 6.64
N THR A 55 8.94 29.98 7.52
CA THR A 55 8.64 30.32 8.91
C THR A 55 9.90 30.76 9.66
N LEU A 56 10.99 30.00 9.55
CA LEU A 56 12.26 30.32 10.22
C LEU A 56 12.79 31.70 9.79
N TYR A 57 12.85 31.95 8.48
CA TYR A 57 13.43 33.19 7.96
C TYR A 57 12.51 34.41 8.12
N SER A 58 11.20 34.22 8.21
CA SER A 58 10.23 35.30 8.43
C SER A 58 10.43 36.05 9.75
N ALA A 59 11.09 35.43 10.73
CA ALA A 59 11.44 36.07 12.00
C ALA A 59 12.63 37.05 11.89
N TYR A 60 13.46 36.91 10.84
CA TYR A 60 14.73 37.64 10.71
C TYR A 60 14.81 38.55 9.48
N TYR A 61 13.96 38.33 8.47
CA TYR A 61 14.04 39.05 7.21
C TYR A 61 12.69 39.67 6.82
N PRO A 62 12.69 40.84 6.17
CA PRO A 62 11.48 41.44 5.63
C PRO A 62 10.89 40.57 4.51
N GLN A 63 9.57 40.64 4.35
CA GLN A 63 8.82 39.83 3.39
C GLN A 63 9.32 39.92 1.94
N THR A 64 9.85 41.07 1.53
CA THR A 64 10.42 41.28 0.19
C THR A 64 11.63 40.40 -0.09
N ALA A 65 12.44 40.11 0.93
CA ALA A 65 13.61 39.25 0.84
C ALA A 65 13.26 37.75 0.83
N LEU A 66 12.00 37.39 1.11
CA LEU A 66 11.51 36.01 1.14
C LEU A 66 10.57 35.68 -0.03
N SER A 67 10.48 36.56 -1.01
CA SER A 67 9.56 36.45 -2.15
C SER A 67 9.78 35.15 -2.95
N ASP A 68 11.04 34.75 -3.18
CA ASP A 68 11.35 33.50 -3.90
C ASP A 68 10.88 32.25 -3.15
N ILE A 69 11.11 32.19 -1.83
CA ILE A 69 10.65 31.08 -0.99
C ILE A 69 9.12 31.04 -0.95
N LYS A 70 8.47 32.20 -0.82
CA LYS A 70 7.02 32.34 -0.83
C LYS A 70 6.41 31.86 -2.15
N ASN A 71 6.98 32.28 -3.28
CA ASN A 71 6.52 31.90 -4.61
C ASN A 71 6.73 30.39 -4.85
N SER A 72 7.88 29.85 -4.43
CA SER A 72 8.18 28.42 -4.52
C SER A 72 7.22 27.59 -3.67
N LEU A 73 6.89 28.05 -2.45
CA LEU A 73 5.93 27.40 -1.57
C LEU A 73 4.52 27.39 -2.19
N ALA A 74 4.09 28.52 -2.76
CA ALA A 74 2.79 28.64 -3.42
C ALA A 74 2.67 27.77 -4.67
N GLY A 75 3.70 27.78 -5.52
CA GLY A 75 3.75 26.91 -6.71
C GLY A 75 3.74 25.43 -6.32
N SER A 76 4.56 25.04 -5.35
CA SER A 76 4.59 23.67 -4.82
C SER A 76 3.24 23.24 -4.23
N ALA A 77 2.53 24.12 -3.53
CA ALA A 77 1.20 23.82 -2.99
C ALA A 77 0.15 23.62 -4.10
N GLN A 78 0.23 24.42 -5.18
CA GLN A 78 -0.65 24.27 -6.33
C GLN A 78 -0.39 22.95 -7.08
N ASP A 79 0.88 22.61 -7.30
CA ASP A 79 1.26 21.35 -7.93
C ASP A 79 0.80 20.15 -7.10
N LEU A 80 0.98 20.19 -5.77
CA LEU A 80 0.48 19.15 -4.87
C LEU A 80 -1.04 18.98 -4.99
N SER A 81 -1.80 20.07 -5.02
CA SER A 81 -3.26 20.00 -5.16
C SER A 81 -3.68 19.36 -6.48
N ARG A 82 -2.97 19.67 -7.58
CA ARG A 82 -3.20 19.04 -8.88
C ARG A 82 -2.86 17.55 -8.85
N THR A 83 -1.71 17.17 -8.31
CA THR A 83 -1.29 15.76 -8.23
C THR A 83 -2.23 14.95 -7.33
N GLU A 84 -2.68 15.50 -6.20
CA GLU A 84 -3.68 14.88 -5.32
C GLU A 84 -5.01 14.63 -6.06
N HIS A 85 -5.46 15.59 -6.87
CA HIS A 85 -6.65 15.41 -7.70
C HIS A 85 -6.49 14.27 -8.73
N ASN A 86 -5.32 14.17 -9.37
CA ASN A 86 -5.03 13.09 -10.32
C ASN A 86 -5.00 11.72 -9.63
N ILE A 87 -4.33 11.62 -8.47
CA ILE A 87 -4.33 10.41 -7.62
C ILE A 87 -5.76 10.00 -7.26
N HIS A 88 -6.60 10.95 -6.84
CA HIS A 88 -8.00 10.66 -6.51
C HIS A 88 -8.80 10.19 -7.71
N THR A 89 -8.54 10.72 -8.90
CA THR A 89 -9.20 10.31 -10.14
C THR A 89 -8.83 8.88 -10.49
N LEU A 90 -7.54 8.56 -10.55
CA LEU A 90 -7.04 7.21 -10.83
C LEU A 90 -7.51 6.19 -9.78
N ARG A 91 -7.50 6.55 -8.49
CA ARG A 91 -8.02 5.66 -7.42
C ARG A 91 -9.49 5.30 -7.61
N ARG A 92 -10.31 6.19 -8.17
CA ARG A 92 -11.74 5.91 -8.42
C ARG A 92 -11.96 4.91 -9.54
N GLU A 93 -11.00 4.76 -10.44
CA GLU A 93 -11.05 3.79 -11.52
C GLU A 93 -10.73 2.37 -11.06
N ILE A 94 -10.19 2.21 -9.84
CA ILE A 94 -9.85 0.92 -9.25
C ILE A 94 -11.07 0.36 -8.51
N PRO A 95 -11.76 -0.67 -9.05
CA PRO A 95 -13.00 -1.18 -8.45
C PRO A 95 -12.74 -2.03 -7.19
N PHE A 96 -11.55 -2.62 -7.08
CA PHE A 96 -11.20 -3.53 -6.00
C PHE A 96 -10.20 -2.87 -5.04
N THR A 97 -10.64 -2.57 -3.83
CA THR A 97 -9.86 -1.83 -2.83
C THR A 97 -9.26 -2.76 -1.80
N LEU A 98 -8.26 -2.29 -1.04
CA LEU A 98 -7.73 -3.03 0.10
C LEU A 98 -8.83 -3.45 1.08
N ARG A 99 -9.83 -2.58 1.31
CA ARG A 99 -10.99 -2.93 2.15
C ARG A 99 -11.79 -4.11 1.58
N HIS A 100 -11.97 -4.15 0.26
CA HIS A 100 -12.62 -5.30 -0.40
C HIS A 100 -11.79 -6.57 -0.18
N PHE A 101 -10.46 -6.48 -0.31
CA PHE A 101 -9.57 -7.61 -0.08
C PHE A 101 -9.62 -8.12 1.37
N VAL A 102 -9.52 -7.23 2.36
CA VAL A 102 -9.61 -7.56 3.78
C VAL A 102 -10.94 -8.21 4.12
N ASN A 103 -12.05 -7.68 3.58
CA ASN A 103 -13.37 -8.26 3.79
C ASN A 103 -13.49 -9.66 3.17
N LEU A 104 -12.98 -9.84 1.94
CA LEU A 104 -12.94 -11.12 1.26
C LEU A 104 -12.16 -12.15 2.08
N PHE A 105 -10.96 -11.78 2.52
CA PHE A 105 -10.12 -12.61 3.37
C PHE A 105 -10.87 -13.02 4.64
N ARG A 106 -11.43 -12.07 5.38
CA ARG A 106 -12.17 -12.34 6.62
C ARG A 106 -13.35 -13.29 6.39
N ASP A 107 -14.11 -13.05 5.33
CA ASP A 107 -15.29 -13.85 5.00
C ASP A 107 -14.94 -15.30 4.68
N VAL A 108 -13.90 -15.54 3.89
CA VAL A 108 -13.51 -16.89 3.48
C VAL A 108 -12.69 -17.59 4.57
N ILE A 109 -11.70 -16.91 5.13
CA ILE A 109 -10.73 -17.52 6.04
C ILE A 109 -11.26 -17.62 7.47
N TYR A 110 -11.98 -16.63 7.98
CA TYR A 110 -12.48 -16.66 9.37
C TYR A 110 -13.94 -17.06 9.49
N HIS A 111 -14.78 -16.67 8.53
CA HIS A 111 -16.22 -16.98 8.58
C HIS A 111 -16.62 -18.19 7.73
N HIS A 112 -15.66 -18.89 7.10
CA HIS A 112 -15.87 -20.12 6.32
C HIS A 112 -16.94 -19.96 5.22
N LYS A 113 -17.10 -18.75 4.68
CA LYS A 113 -17.98 -18.53 3.53
C LYS A 113 -17.33 -19.08 2.28
N SER A 114 -18.14 -19.52 1.32
CA SER A 114 -17.64 -19.91 0.01
C SER A 114 -16.99 -18.72 -0.69
N LEU A 115 -15.83 -18.96 -1.31
CA LEU A 115 -15.19 -17.98 -2.19
C LEU A 115 -16.08 -17.82 -3.42
N GLN A 116 -16.84 -16.73 -3.49
CA GLN A 116 -17.77 -16.50 -4.58
C GLN A 116 -17.06 -16.03 -5.85
N ASP A 117 -17.64 -16.35 -7.00
CA ASP A 117 -17.10 -16.07 -8.34
C ASP A 117 -17.32 -14.60 -8.79
N ASN A 118 -17.72 -13.74 -7.86
CA ASN A 118 -18.05 -12.34 -8.11
C ASN A 118 -16.78 -11.57 -8.57
N ARG A 119 -16.94 -10.31 -8.99
CA ARG A 119 -15.94 -9.34 -9.56
C ARG A 119 -14.63 -9.12 -8.73
N ILE A 120 -14.03 -10.19 -8.24
CA ILE A 120 -12.78 -10.26 -7.49
C ILE A 120 -11.69 -10.51 -8.54
N PRO A 121 -10.67 -9.64 -8.64
CA PRO A 121 -9.53 -9.89 -9.50
C PRO A 121 -8.86 -11.23 -9.19
N ASP A 122 -8.46 -11.97 -10.22
CA ASP A 122 -7.87 -13.31 -10.10
C ASP A 122 -6.65 -13.34 -9.19
N TYR A 123 -5.89 -12.24 -9.13
CA TYR A 123 -4.77 -12.06 -8.22
C TYR A 123 -5.18 -12.25 -6.75
N PHE A 124 -6.21 -11.55 -6.29
CA PHE A 124 -6.70 -11.63 -4.90
C PHE A 124 -7.41 -12.95 -4.63
N ARG A 125 -8.12 -13.48 -5.62
CA ARG A 125 -8.71 -14.82 -5.56
C ARG A 125 -7.65 -15.87 -5.30
N THR A 126 -6.56 -15.84 -6.06
CA THR A 126 -5.41 -16.75 -5.92
C THR A 126 -4.80 -16.62 -4.53
N ALA A 127 -4.54 -15.40 -4.06
CA ALA A 127 -3.98 -15.17 -2.72
C ALA A 127 -4.85 -15.80 -1.62
N VAL A 128 -6.17 -15.56 -1.64
CA VAL A 128 -7.10 -16.14 -0.66
C VAL A 128 -7.17 -17.67 -0.76
N GLN A 129 -7.14 -18.23 -1.96
CA GLN A 129 -7.12 -19.69 -2.16
C GLN A 129 -5.86 -20.33 -1.57
N LEU A 130 -4.70 -19.73 -1.78
CA LEU A 130 -3.43 -20.21 -1.23
C LEU A 130 -3.42 -20.15 0.30
N ILE A 131 -3.93 -19.06 0.90
CA ILE A 131 -4.05 -18.95 2.36
C ILE A 131 -5.07 -19.96 2.91
N LEU A 132 -6.17 -20.20 2.19
CA LEU A 132 -7.16 -21.22 2.57
C LEU A 132 -6.57 -22.64 2.50
N GLN A 133 -5.72 -22.93 1.50
CA GLN A 133 -5.00 -24.20 1.39
C GLN A 133 -4.02 -24.41 2.55
N LEU A 134 -3.24 -23.38 2.88
CA LEU A 134 -2.38 -23.37 4.06
C LEU A 134 -3.21 -23.65 5.32
N LYS A 135 -4.34 -22.98 5.50
CA LYS A 135 -5.22 -23.17 6.67
C LYS A 135 -5.75 -24.60 6.78
N ASN A 136 -6.19 -25.19 5.67
CA ASN A 136 -6.89 -26.47 5.71
C ASN A 136 -5.93 -27.67 5.77
N ASN A 137 -4.80 -27.59 5.09
CA ASN A 137 -3.91 -28.73 4.86
C ASN A 137 -2.48 -28.49 5.34
N ASN A 138 -2.17 -27.30 5.88
CA ASN A 138 -0.83 -26.86 6.27
C ASN A 138 0.21 -26.98 5.13
N ASP A 139 -0.25 -26.82 3.88
CA ASP A 139 0.59 -26.75 2.68
C ASP A 139 1.01 -25.30 2.45
N ASP A 140 2.24 -24.96 2.83
CA ASP A 140 2.82 -23.62 2.76
C ASP A 140 3.62 -23.37 1.48
N ASP A 141 4.15 -24.40 0.83
CA ASP A 141 5.07 -24.30 -0.32
C ASP A 141 4.53 -23.38 -1.42
N ARG A 142 3.26 -23.53 -1.79
CA ARG A 142 2.65 -22.71 -2.86
C ARG A 142 2.44 -21.27 -2.44
N LEU A 143 2.00 -21.02 -1.21
CA LEU A 143 1.83 -19.66 -0.69
C LEU A 143 3.18 -18.97 -0.55
N TYR A 144 4.17 -19.67 -0.01
CA TYR A 144 5.54 -19.19 0.12
C TYR A 144 6.13 -18.81 -1.25
N GLN A 145 6.09 -19.71 -2.24
CA GLN A 145 6.60 -19.40 -3.58
C GLN A 145 5.89 -18.20 -4.21
N TRP A 146 4.57 -18.10 -4.00
CA TRP A 146 3.78 -16.99 -4.51
C TRP A 146 4.17 -15.66 -3.87
N LEU A 147 4.38 -15.62 -2.55
CA LEU A 147 4.80 -14.41 -1.83
C LEU A 147 6.27 -14.05 -2.10
N ASN A 148 7.16 -15.05 -2.13
CA ASN A 148 8.59 -14.84 -2.34
C ASN A 148 8.89 -14.32 -3.75
N SER A 149 8.23 -14.86 -4.79
CA SER A 149 8.37 -14.35 -6.17
C SER A 149 7.90 -12.90 -6.35
N ARG A 150 7.14 -12.37 -5.37
CA ARG A 150 6.64 -10.99 -5.33
C ARG A 150 7.41 -10.11 -4.33
N ASN A 151 8.45 -10.67 -3.69
CA ASN A 151 9.24 -10.02 -2.65
C ASN A 151 8.37 -9.56 -1.45
N ILE A 152 7.31 -10.31 -1.13
CA ILE A 152 6.43 -10.10 0.04
C ILE A 152 6.95 -10.89 1.26
N CYS A 153 7.67 -11.99 1.04
CA CYS A 153 8.38 -12.69 2.11
C CYS A 153 9.82 -13.03 1.67
N LEU A 154 10.71 -13.14 2.66
CA LEU A 154 12.11 -13.48 2.42
C LEU A 154 12.28 -14.98 2.20
N THR A 155 13.38 -15.36 1.55
CA THR A 155 13.69 -16.76 1.27
C THR A 155 13.86 -17.61 2.53
N THR A 156 14.19 -16.98 3.65
CA THR A 156 14.38 -17.65 4.94
C THR A 156 13.12 -17.70 5.79
N ASP A 157 12.01 -17.08 5.37
CA ASP A 157 10.79 -17.04 6.17
C ASP A 157 10.05 -18.37 6.09
N LYS A 158 9.37 -18.72 7.19
CA LYS A 158 8.49 -19.89 7.27
C LYS A 158 7.08 -19.43 7.55
N ILE A 159 6.10 -19.97 6.83
CA ILE A 159 4.71 -19.52 6.93
C ILE A 159 3.86 -20.67 7.46
N HIS A 160 3.14 -20.44 8.55
CA HIS A 160 2.32 -21.46 9.18
C HIS A 160 0.93 -20.94 9.54
N TRP A 161 -0.02 -21.87 9.60
CA TRP A 161 -1.37 -21.66 10.13
C TRP A 161 -1.58 -22.57 11.36
N CYS A 162 -1.43 -22.03 12.56
CA CYS A 162 -1.54 -22.76 13.84
C CYS A 162 -2.38 -22.01 14.88
#